data_AF-A0A2K3PEY1-F1
#
_entry.id   AF-A0A2K3PEY1-F1
#
_cell.length_a   1.000
_cell.length_b   1.000
_cell.length_c   1.000
_cell.angle_alpha   90.00
_cell.angle_beta   90.00
_cell.angle_gamma   90.00
#
_symmetry.space_group_name_H-M   'P 1'
#
loop_
_entity.id
_entity.type
_entity.pdbx_description
1 polymer ?
#
loop_
_entity_poly.entity_id
_entity_poly.type
_entity_poly.pdbx_seq_one_letter_code
_entity_poly.pdbx_strand_id
1 'polypeptide(L)'
;MRRLSSMDGVSLLQQSHFSILLLFTNLNAIPLPMSSYLLYIFQEAGLPLWLRPYEVLCTSSYTALIETIPDTASLHSIKSRYPNISSLREFYIAKYLEDSPNFKLAQRNFVESMAGYSLVCYLLQVKDRHNGNLLLDEEGHIIHIDFGFMLSNSPGGVNFESAPFKLTRELLEVMDSDAEGLPSEFFDYFKVLCIQGFLTCRKHAERIILLVEMLQDSGFPCFNGGPRTIQNLRKRFHLSLTEEQCVSLVLSLISSSLDAWRTRQYDYYQKVLNGILWLDASSFLVMSIGVIFVLMKLCYLEKLHWPPKCHFEASPLAILPNLS
;
A
#
# COMPACT_ATOMS: atom_id res chain seq x y z
N MET A 1 12.04 -37.81 -1.34
CA MET A 1 11.03 -37.88 -0.27
C MET A 1 11.66 -37.58 1.10
N ARG A 2 11.93 -36.31 1.41
CA ARG A 2 12.08 -35.84 2.79
C ARG A 2 10.84 -35.00 3.08
N ARG A 3 10.02 -35.49 4.00
CA ARG A 3 8.75 -34.89 4.41
C ARG A 3 8.99 -33.48 4.93
N LEU A 4 8.27 -32.52 4.37
CA LEU A 4 7.93 -31.22 4.97
C LEU A 4 6.90 -31.44 6.11
N SER A 5 7.17 -32.36 7.03
CA SER A 5 6.28 -32.66 8.17
C SER A 5 6.40 -31.63 9.30
N SER A 6 6.64 -30.36 8.97
CA SER A 6 6.78 -29.27 9.95
C SER A 6 5.97 -28.01 9.60
N MET A 7 5.09 -28.07 8.59
CA MET A 7 4.14 -26.98 8.33
C MET A 7 2.78 -27.20 9.00
N ASP A 8 2.51 -28.39 9.55
CA ASP A 8 1.24 -28.75 10.23
C ASP A 8 1.06 -28.10 11.62
N GLY A 9 1.89 -27.11 11.99
CA GLY A 9 1.88 -26.49 13.33
C GLY A 9 2.15 -24.99 13.35
N VAL A 10 2.10 -24.30 12.20
CA VAL A 10 2.31 -22.84 12.16
C VAL A 10 1.00 -22.16 11.83
N SER A 11 0.15 -22.03 12.84
CA SER A 11 -0.83 -20.94 12.87
C SER A 11 -0.07 -19.61 12.66
N LEU A 12 -0.55 -18.68 11.82
CA LEU A 12 -0.10 -17.27 11.86
C LEU A 12 -0.37 -16.58 13.21
N LEU A 13 -0.89 -17.31 14.21
CA LEU A 13 -1.06 -16.84 15.58
C LEU A 13 0.31 -16.65 16.25
N GLN A 14 0.70 -15.39 16.41
CA GLN A 14 0.41 -14.67 17.66
C GLN A 14 1.19 -13.35 17.67
N GLN A 15 0.73 -12.36 16.90
CA GLN A 15 0.96 -10.98 17.33
C GLN A 15 -0.03 -10.72 18.47
N SER A 16 0.47 -10.97 19.68
CA SER A 16 -0.13 -10.65 20.96
C SER A 16 -0.91 -9.33 20.93
N HIS A 17 -2.16 -9.40 21.41
CA HIS A 17 -3.03 -8.29 21.80
C HIS A 17 -2.27 -7.01 22.18
N PHE A 18 -2.02 -6.15 21.22
CA PHE A 18 -1.65 -4.78 21.47
C PHE A 18 -2.28 -3.97 20.35
N SER A 19 -3.36 -3.24 20.68
CA SER A 19 -3.76 -2.08 19.89
C SER A 19 -2.51 -1.24 19.69
N ILE A 20 -1.98 -1.24 18.47
CA ILE A 20 -0.75 -0.51 18.19
C ILE A 20 -1.13 0.97 18.29
N LEU A 21 -0.66 1.61 19.38
CA LEU A 21 -0.69 3.06 19.54
C LEU A 21 0.35 3.64 18.57
N LEU A 22 -0.04 3.77 17.30
CA LEU A 22 0.77 4.44 16.30
C LEU A 22 0.54 5.95 16.48
N LEU A 23 1.60 6.65 16.90
CA LEU A 23 1.72 8.10 16.83
C LEU A 23 1.75 8.52 15.35
N PHE A 24 0.60 8.51 14.69
CA PHE A 24 0.42 9.08 13.37
C PHE A 24 -0.61 10.20 13.45
N THR A 25 -0.18 11.35 12.97
CA THR A 25 -1.06 12.48 12.64
C THR A 25 -2.20 11.94 11.79
N ASN A 26 -3.45 12.06 12.27
CA ASN A 26 -4.78 12.14 11.64
C ASN A 26 -5.05 11.79 10.14
N LEU A 27 -4.11 11.24 9.39
CA LEU A 27 -4.09 11.02 7.95
C LEU A 27 -4.81 9.72 7.56
N ASN A 28 -5.00 8.81 8.50
CA ASN A 28 -5.73 7.54 8.30
C ASN A 28 -7.25 7.65 8.57
N ALA A 29 -7.79 8.84 8.87
CA ALA A 29 -9.23 9.01 9.18
C ALA A 29 -10.16 9.08 7.94
N ILE A 30 -9.60 9.37 6.76
CA ILE A 30 -10.34 9.48 5.48
C ILE A 30 -10.43 8.17 4.65
N PRO A 31 -9.36 7.35 4.53
CA PRO A 31 -9.36 6.18 3.65
C PRO A 31 -10.34 5.11 4.11
N LEU A 32 -10.67 5.06 5.39
CA LEU A 32 -11.46 3.98 5.99
C LEU A 32 -12.96 4.11 5.72
N PRO A 33 -13.61 5.26 5.99
CA PRO A 33 -14.98 5.48 5.53
C PRO A 33 -15.12 5.29 4.01
N MET A 34 -14.10 5.68 3.26
CA MET A 34 -14.07 5.54 1.81
C MET A 34 -13.92 4.08 1.37
N SER A 35 -13.04 3.30 2.00
CA SER A 35 -12.86 1.87 1.69
C SER A 35 -14.09 1.06 2.08
N SER A 36 -14.72 1.37 3.22
CA SER A 36 -16.00 0.77 3.63
C SER A 36 -17.12 1.12 2.65
N TYR A 37 -17.20 2.37 2.18
CA TYR A 37 -18.20 2.77 1.20
C TYR A 37 -17.95 2.13 -0.18
N LEU A 38 -16.69 2.01 -0.60
CA LEU A 38 -16.32 1.29 -1.82
C LEU A 38 -16.67 -0.19 -1.74
N LEU A 39 -16.44 -0.83 -0.59
CA LEU A 39 -16.88 -2.22 -0.36
C LEU A 39 -18.39 -2.35 -0.48
N TYR A 40 -19.15 -1.42 0.11
CA TYR A 40 -20.61 -1.41 0.02
C TYR A 40 -21.11 -1.34 -1.43
N ILE A 41 -20.58 -0.43 -2.26
CA ILE A 41 -21.03 -0.32 -3.66
C ILE A 41 -20.66 -1.56 -4.49
N PHE A 42 -19.55 -2.23 -4.18
CA PHE A 42 -19.18 -3.47 -4.88
C PHE A 42 -20.13 -4.60 -4.52
N GLN A 43 -20.50 -4.72 -3.24
CA GLN A 43 -21.49 -5.69 -2.77
C GLN A 43 -22.88 -5.42 -3.36
N GLU A 44 -23.31 -4.16 -3.41
CA GLU A 44 -24.58 -3.75 -4.02
C GLU A 44 -24.65 -4.12 -5.51
N ALA A 45 -23.52 -3.99 -6.23
CA ALA A 45 -23.39 -4.37 -7.64
C ALA A 45 -23.20 -5.87 -7.88
N GLY A 46 -23.09 -6.69 -6.82
CA GLY A 46 -22.82 -8.13 -6.92
C GLY A 46 -21.42 -8.47 -7.41
N LEU A 47 -20.46 -7.56 -7.26
CA LEU A 47 -19.07 -7.79 -7.65
C LEU A 47 -18.31 -8.48 -6.51
N PRO A 48 -17.54 -9.55 -6.79
CA PRO A 48 -16.72 -10.22 -5.79
C PRO A 48 -15.40 -9.45 -5.57
N LEU A 49 -15.48 -8.15 -5.35
CA LEU A 49 -14.33 -7.33 -4.98
C LEU A 49 -14.22 -7.30 -3.47
N TRP A 50 -13.03 -7.62 -2.97
CA TRP A 50 -12.79 -7.73 -1.54
C TRP A 50 -11.96 -6.57 -1.03
N LEU A 51 -12.34 -6.03 0.13
CA LEU A 51 -11.59 -5.01 0.86
C LEU A 51 -11.74 -5.31 2.36
N ARG A 52 -10.67 -5.15 3.15
CA ARG A 52 -10.72 -5.15 4.61
C ARG A 52 -10.63 -3.74 5.15
N PRO A 53 -11.77 -3.05 5.39
CA PRO A 53 -11.75 -1.85 6.20
C PRO A 53 -11.38 -2.23 7.63
N TYR A 54 -10.47 -1.50 8.26
CA TYR A 54 -10.06 -1.68 9.65
C TYR A 54 -10.36 -0.40 10.44
N GLU A 55 -10.69 -0.50 11.72
CA GLU A 55 -11.09 0.66 12.50
C GLU A 55 -9.90 1.54 12.89
N VAL A 56 -10.09 2.86 12.79
CA VAL A 56 -9.16 3.85 13.33
C VAL A 56 -9.94 4.82 14.19
N LEU A 57 -9.61 4.85 15.48
CA LEU A 57 -10.23 5.74 16.45
C LEU A 57 -9.24 6.85 16.82
N CYS A 58 -9.47 8.06 16.33
CA CYS A 58 -8.69 9.22 16.74
C CYS A 58 -9.00 9.55 18.20
N THR A 59 -7.97 9.53 19.06
CA THR A 59 -8.11 9.84 20.50
C THR A 59 -7.70 11.28 20.82
N SER A 60 -6.87 11.89 19.99
CA SER A 60 -6.52 13.31 20.06
C SER A 60 -6.09 13.84 18.67
N SER A 61 -5.70 15.12 18.59
CA SER A 61 -5.17 15.73 17.36
C SER A 61 -3.91 15.05 16.81
N TYR A 62 -3.19 14.28 17.65
CA TYR A 62 -1.90 13.65 17.29
C TYR A 62 -1.83 12.16 17.61
N THR A 63 -2.92 11.57 18.12
CA THR A 63 -2.96 10.16 18.53
C THR A 63 -4.19 9.47 17.99
N ALA A 64 -4.01 8.25 17.50
CA ALA A 64 -5.09 7.38 17.07
C ALA A 64 -4.80 5.94 17.49
N LEU A 65 -5.86 5.19 17.75
CA LEU A 65 -5.82 3.74 17.91
C LEU A 65 -6.18 3.11 16.57
N ILE A 66 -5.38 2.15 16.12
CA ILE A 66 -5.60 1.42 14.87
C ILE A 66 -5.90 -0.03 15.21
N GLU A 67 -6.98 -0.57 14.64
CA GLU A 67 -7.31 -1.99 14.72
C GLU A 67 -6.17 -2.82 14.13
N THR A 68 -5.67 -3.78 14.90
CA THR A 68 -4.73 -4.78 14.41
C THR A 68 -5.48 -5.82 13.59
N ILE A 69 -4.98 -6.12 12.39
CA ILE A 69 -5.55 -7.18 11.55
C ILE A 69 -4.88 -8.50 11.94
N PRO A 70 -5.58 -9.41 12.64
CA PRO A 70 -4.99 -10.66 13.09
C PRO A 70 -4.65 -11.56 11.91
N ASP A 71 -3.75 -12.53 12.14
CA ASP A 71 -3.42 -13.58 11.17
C ASP A 71 -2.91 -13.07 9.82
N THR A 72 -2.26 -11.90 9.84
CA THR A 72 -1.65 -11.28 8.67
C THR A 72 -0.15 -11.10 8.81
N ALA A 73 0.52 -11.04 7.67
CA ALA A 73 1.95 -10.81 7.57
C ALA A 73 2.26 -9.83 6.44
N SER A 74 3.12 -8.83 6.68
CA SER A 74 3.59 -7.99 5.58
C SER A 74 4.41 -8.81 4.59
N LEU A 75 4.34 -8.50 3.29
CA LEU A 75 5.15 -9.15 2.27
C LEU A 75 6.65 -9.02 2.59
N HIS A 76 7.06 -7.90 3.17
CA HIS A 76 8.42 -7.72 3.70
C HIS A 76 8.76 -8.73 4.81
N SER A 77 7.87 -8.90 5.80
CA SER A 77 8.05 -9.87 6.89
C SER A 77 8.04 -11.32 6.41
N ILE A 78 7.26 -11.65 5.37
CA ILE A 78 7.27 -12.98 4.76
C ILE A 78 8.65 -13.27 4.15
N LYS A 79 9.18 -12.36 3.33
CA LYS A 79 10.51 -12.52 2.73
C LYS A 79 11.63 -12.61 3.75
N SER A 80 11.54 -11.82 4.82
CA SER A 80 12.53 -11.85 5.90
C SER A 80 12.50 -13.17 6.69
N ARG A 81 11.30 -13.71 6.96
CA ARG A 81 11.13 -14.98 7.69
C ARG A 81 11.46 -16.22 6.86
N TYR A 82 11.27 -16.16 5.55
CA TYR A 82 11.53 -17.26 4.64
C TYR A 82 12.58 -16.89 3.60
N PRO A 83 13.86 -16.71 3.98
CA PRO A 83 14.92 -16.27 3.06
C PRO A 83 15.22 -17.30 1.96
N ASN A 84 14.80 -18.56 2.15
CA ASN A 84 14.94 -19.62 1.16
C ASN A 84 13.86 -19.59 0.06
N ILE A 85 12.82 -18.76 0.23
CA ILE A 85 11.75 -18.59 -0.72
C ILE A 85 12.07 -17.37 -1.59
N SER A 86 12.23 -17.59 -2.89
CA SER A 86 12.70 -16.57 -3.83
C SER A 86 11.57 -15.69 -4.35
N SER A 87 10.33 -16.18 -4.35
CA SER A 87 9.16 -15.49 -4.89
C SER A 87 7.91 -15.66 -4.02
N LEU A 88 6.93 -14.76 -4.21
CA LEU A 88 5.64 -14.87 -3.53
C LEU A 88 4.86 -16.12 -4.01
N ARG A 89 5.02 -16.52 -5.29
CA ARG A 89 4.42 -17.75 -5.82
C ARG A 89 4.94 -19.00 -5.12
N GLU A 90 6.24 -19.10 -4.87
CA GLU A 90 6.82 -20.21 -4.10
C GLU A 90 6.27 -20.26 -2.66
N PHE A 91 6.05 -19.10 -2.03
CA PHE A 91 5.37 -19.05 -0.74
C PHE A 91 3.94 -19.61 -0.81
N TYR A 92 3.18 -19.24 -1.84
CA TYR A 92 1.83 -19.78 -2.06
C TYR A 92 1.84 -21.30 -2.26
N ILE A 93 2.79 -21.82 -3.04
CA ILE A 93 2.96 -23.26 -3.27
C ILE A 93 3.27 -23.98 -1.95
N ALA A 94 4.19 -23.43 -1.15
CA ALA A 94 4.58 -24.03 0.12
C ALA A 94 3.42 -24.01 1.14
N LYS A 95 2.62 -22.94 1.16
CA LYS A 95 1.54 -22.74 2.13
C LYS A 95 0.26 -23.50 1.77
N TYR A 96 -0.19 -23.40 0.52
CA TYR A 96 -1.50 -23.92 0.11
C TYR A 96 -1.44 -25.23 -0.67
N LEU A 97 -0.23 -25.73 -0.95
CA LEU A 97 0.06 -26.89 -1.80
C LEU A 97 -0.35 -26.66 -3.26
N GLU A 98 0.61 -26.72 -4.17
CA GLU A 98 0.39 -26.53 -5.62
C GLU A 98 -0.76 -27.40 -6.15
N ASP A 99 -1.58 -26.82 -7.04
CA ASP A 99 -2.74 -27.44 -7.68
C ASP A 99 -3.87 -27.93 -6.75
N SER A 100 -3.79 -27.65 -5.44
CA SER A 100 -4.88 -27.97 -4.53
C SER A 100 -6.09 -27.04 -4.72
N PRO A 101 -7.31 -27.46 -4.33
CA PRO A 101 -8.47 -26.56 -4.29
C PRO A 101 -8.22 -25.31 -3.42
N ASN A 102 -7.45 -25.47 -2.33
CA ASN A 102 -7.11 -24.37 -1.43
C ASN A 102 -6.14 -23.37 -2.09
N PHE A 103 -5.21 -23.84 -2.91
CA PHE A 103 -4.31 -22.98 -3.67
C PHE A 103 -5.07 -22.12 -4.67
N LYS A 104 -5.98 -22.72 -5.45
CA LYS A 104 -6.81 -21.97 -6.40
C LYS A 104 -7.76 -20.99 -5.70
N LEU A 105 -8.30 -21.36 -4.54
CA LEU A 105 -9.09 -20.46 -3.71
C LEU A 105 -8.26 -19.28 -3.20
N ALA A 106 -7.04 -19.52 -2.73
CA ALA A 106 -6.14 -18.47 -2.29
C ALA A 106 -5.72 -17.53 -3.43
N GLN A 107 -5.45 -18.05 -4.64
CA GLN A 107 -5.21 -17.22 -5.82
C GLN A 107 -6.42 -16.36 -6.19
N ARG A 108 -7.63 -16.94 -6.09
CA ARG A 108 -8.87 -16.19 -6.32
C ARG A 108 -9.04 -15.06 -5.32
N ASN A 109 -8.89 -15.35 -4.03
CA ASN A 109 -8.96 -14.36 -2.94
C ASN A 109 -7.93 -13.24 -3.14
N PHE A 110 -6.72 -13.61 -3.57
CA PHE A 110 -5.67 -12.66 -3.93
C PHE A 110 -6.09 -11.74 -5.07
N VAL A 111 -6.64 -12.28 -6.16
CA VAL A 111 -7.10 -11.50 -7.31
C VAL A 111 -8.25 -10.55 -6.93
N GLU A 112 -9.23 -11.05 -6.18
CA GLU A 112 -10.41 -10.29 -5.75
C GLU A 112 -10.05 -9.10 -4.83
N SER A 113 -9.13 -9.34 -3.90
CA SER A 113 -8.60 -8.30 -3.01
C SER A 113 -7.64 -7.34 -3.72
N MET A 114 -6.77 -7.83 -4.60
CA MET A 114 -5.83 -7.02 -5.36
C MET A 114 -6.56 -6.07 -6.32
N ALA A 115 -7.62 -6.52 -6.98
CA ALA A 115 -8.44 -5.67 -7.85
C ALA A 115 -9.13 -4.56 -7.04
N GLY A 116 -9.69 -4.89 -5.88
CA GLY A 116 -10.32 -3.93 -4.98
C GLY A 116 -9.34 -2.84 -4.54
N TYR A 117 -8.20 -3.23 -3.98
CA TYR A 117 -7.20 -2.28 -3.49
C TYR A 117 -6.51 -1.50 -4.62
N SER A 118 -6.38 -2.06 -5.83
CA SER A 118 -5.86 -1.33 -7.00
C SER A 118 -6.76 -0.15 -7.38
N LEU A 119 -8.09 -0.35 -7.35
CA LEU A 119 -9.06 0.72 -7.57
C LEU A 119 -9.02 1.78 -6.47
N VAL A 120 -8.91 1.36 -5.20
CA VAL A 120 -8.74 2.28 -4.07
C VAL A 120 -7.48 3.14 -4.25
N CYS A 121 -6.34 2.51 -4.58
CA CYS A 121 -5.07 3.20 -4.77
C CYS A 121 -5.14 4.22 -5.91
N TYR A 122 -5.74 3.86 -7.04
CA TYR A 122 -5.91 4.76 -8.18
C TYR A 122 -6.80 5.96 -7.84
N LEU A 123 -7.99 5.70 -7.29
CA LEU A 123 -8.99 6.74 -7.01
C LEU A 123 -8.53 7.69 -5.89
N LEU A 124 -7.91 7.18 -4.83
CA LEU A 124 -7.45 7.98 -3.69
C LEU A 124 -6.00 8.48 -3.82
N GLN A 125 -5.28 8.05 -4.86
CA GLN A 125 -3.87 8.39 -5.09
C GLN A 125 -3.00 8.05 -3.87
N VAL A 126 -3.02 6.78 -3.48
CA VAL A 126 -2.19 6.27 -2.39
C VAL A 126 -0.77 6.07 -2.94
N LYS A 127 0.22 6.83 -2.44
CA LYS A 127 1.57 6.96 -3.06
C LYS A 127 2.71 6.22 -2.35
N ASP A 128 2.46 5.60 -1.20
CA ASP A 128 3.51 4.96 -0.41
C ASP A 128 3.28 3.45 -0.34
N ARG A 129 3.22 2.80 -1.51
CA ARG A 129 2.87 1.37 -1.65
C ARG A 129 4.12 0.52 -1.83
N HIS A 130 4.82 0.28 -0.72
CA HIS A 130 5.93 -0.67 -0.63
C HIS A 130 5.51 -1.98 0.06
N ASN A 131 6.34 -3.02 -0.05
CA ASN A 131 6.05 -4.37 0.48
C ASN A 131 5.84 -4.45 2.01
N GLY A 132 6.16 -3.39 2.76
CA GLY A 132 5.87 -3.29 4.20
C GLY A 132 4.41 -2.91 4.48
N ASN A 133 3.78 -2.22 3.53
CA ASN A 133 2.39 -1.72 3.63
C ASN A 133 1.38 -2.66 2.96
N LEU A 134 1.84 -3.83 2.52
CA LEU A 134 1.04 -4.87 1.90
C LEU A 134 1.07 -6.07 2.82
N LEU A 135 -0.06 -6.37 3.44
CA LEU A 135 -0.26 -7.55 4.26
C LEU A 135 -0.88 -8.67 3.43
N LEU A 136 -0.59 -9.90 3.81
CA LEU A 136 -1.21 -11.11 3.29
C LEU A 136 -1.80 -11.89 4.47
N ASP A 137 -3.04 -12.33 4.35
CA ASP A 137 -3.73 -13.13 5.38
C ASP A 137 -3.57 -14.65 5.19
N GLU A 138 -4.24 -15.45 6.02
CA GLU A 138 -4.27 -16.91 5.93
C GLU A 138 -5.04 -17.46 4.73
N GLU A 139 -5.96 -16.68 4.14
CA GLU A 139 -6.85 -17.12 3.07
C GLU A 139 -6.36 -16.70 1.68
N GLY A 140 -5.30 -15.89 1.60
CA GLY A 140 -4.71 -15.40 0.35
C GLY A 140 -5.10 -13.96 -0.01
N HIS A 141 -5.84 -13.23 0.81
CA HIS A 141 -6.17 -11.83 0.53
C HIS A 141 -4.97 -10.91 0.74
N ILE A 142 -4.75 -10.00 -0.20
CA ILE A 142 -3.84 -8.88 -0.02
C ILE A 142 -4.58 -7.71 0.62
N ILE A 143 -3.99 -7.13 1.67
CA ILE A 143 -4.57 -6.04 2.44
C ILE A 143 -3.58 -4.87 2.42
N HIS A 144 -4.03 -3.71 1.93
CA HIS A 144 -3.21 -2.50 1.96
C HIS A 144 -3.44 -1.77 3.29
N ILE A 145 -2.35 -1.43 3.99
CA ILE A 145 -2.37 -0.65 5.23
C ILE A 145 -1.59 0.65 5.08
N ASP A 146 -1.68 1.52 6.08
CA ASP A 146 -0.95 2.79 6.15
C ASP A 146 -1.23 3.74 4.97
N PHE A 147 -2.32 4.48 5.05
CA PHE A 147 -2.72 5.41 4.00
C PHE A 147 -2.24 6.85 4.30
N GLY A 148 -1.14 7.01 5.04
CA GLY A 148 -0.63 8.32 5.48
C GLY A 148 -0.35 9.31 4.33
N PHE A 149 -0.12 8.82 3.12
CA PHE A 149 0.16 9.62 1.92
C PHE A 149 -0.88 9.39 0.83
N MET A 150 -1.98 10.12 0.93
CA MET A 150 -3.08 10.12 -0.05
C MET A 150 -3.32 11.49 -0.66
N LEU A 151 -4.01 11.47 -1.81
CA LEU A 151 -4.45 12.66 -2.55
C LEU A 151 -3.28 13.56 -2.95
N SER A 152 -3.12 14.72 -2.31
CA SER A 152 -2.02 15.65 -2.58
C SER A 152 -0.77 15.40 -1.73
N ASN A 153 -0.87 14.58 -0.69
CA ASN A 153 0.26 14.32 0.19
C ASN A 153 1.23 13.34 -0.47
N SER A 154 2.51 13.70 -0.53
CA SER A 154 3.57 12.84 -1.10
C SER A 154 4.75 12.83 -0.15
N PRO A 155 5.37 11.66 0.10
CA PRO A 155 6.58 11.60 0.91
C PRO A 155 7.66 12.50 0.29
N GLY A 156 8.15 13.48 1.07
CA GLY A 156 9.21 14.41 0.66
C GLY A 156 8.82 15.47 -0.39
N GLY A 157 7.54 15.65 -0.73
CA GLY A 157 7.08 16.70 -1.66
C GLY A 157 7.44 16.49 -3.13
N VAL A 158 8.01 15.34 -3.49
CA VAL A 158 8.39 14.99 -4.86
C VAL A 158 7.44 13.88 -5.36
N ASN A 159 6.85 14.06 -6.55
CA ASN A 159 5.98 13.08 -7.19
C ASN A 159 6.81 11.89 -7.74
N PHE A 160 7.37 11.07 -6.85
CA PHE A 160 8.22 9.94 -7.22
C PHE A 160 7.45 8.78 -7.86
N GLU A 161 6.18 8.58 -7.48
CA GLU A 161 5.36 7.46 -7.97
C GLU A 161 4.43 7.91 -9.10
N SER A 162 4.65 7.39 -10.31
CA SER A 162 3.80 7.64 -11.48
C SER A 162 2.88 6.48 -11.83
N ALA A 163 3.05 5.32 -11.17
CA ALA A 163 2.25 4.15 -11.44
C ALA A 163 0.85 4.34 -10.83
N PRO A 164 -0.24 4.05 -11.56
CA PRO A 164 -1.61 4.13 -11.07
C PRO A 164 -1.86 3.35 -9.76
N PHE A 165 -1.23 2.19 -9.64
CA PHE A 165 -1.19 1.32 -8.47
C PHE A 165 -0.02 0.34 -8.59
N LYS A 166 0.35 -0.32 -7.49
CA LYS A 166 1.47 -1.26 -7.45
C LYS A 166 1.09 -2.59 -8.12
N LEU A 167 1.80 -3.00 -9.16
CA LEU A 167 1.63 -4.31 -9.80
C LEU A 167 3.01 -4.86 -10.20
N THR A 168 3.74 -5.38 -9.20
CA THR A 168 5.09 -5.92 -9.39
C THR A 168 5.07 -7.35 -9.95
N ARG A 169 6.19 -7.79 -10.53
CA ARG A 169 6.35 -9.16 -11.05
C ARG A 169 5.94 -10.24 -10.05
N GLU A 170 6.30 -10.09 -8.77
CA GLU A 170 5.96 -11.10 -7.74
C GLU A 170 4.45 -11.22 -7.48
N LEU A 171 3.68 -10.14 -7.65
CA LEU A 171 2.22 -10.19 -7.54
C LEU A 171 1.61 -10.83 -8.79
N LEU A 172 2.20 -10.57 -9.97
CA LEU A 172 1.79 -11.20 -11.23
C LEU A 172 2.05 -12.71 -11.24
N GLU A 173 3.17 -13.15 -10.67
CA GLU A 173 3.51 -14.56 -10.54
C GLU A 173 2.45 -15.33 -9.72
N VAL A 174 1.83 -14.73 -8.70
CA VAL A 174 0.71 -15.34 -7.96
C VAL A 174 -0.52 -15.54 -8.84
N MET A 175 -0.71 -14.68 -9.85
CA MET A 175 -1.78 -14.79 -10.84
C MET A 175 -1.37 -15.66 -12.05
N ASP A 176 -0.27 -16.42 -11.95
CA ASP A 176 0.31 -17.21 -13.05
C ASP A 176 0.61 -16.37 -14.32
N SER A 177 0.96 -15.10 -14.14
CA SER A 177 1.42 -14.18 -15.19
C SER A 177 2.89 -13.79 -14.97
N ASP A 178 3.53 -13.25 -16.00
CA ASP A 178 4.89 -12.72 -15.94
C ASP A 178 4.92 -11.18 -15.93
N ALA A 179 6.13 -10.60 -15.98
CA ALA A 179 6.33 -9.15 -16.04
C ALA A 179 5.81 -8.50 -17.34
N GLU A 180 5.63 -9.28 -18.39
CA GLU A 180 5.12 -8.81 -19.69
C GLU A 180 3.58 -8.88 -19.74
N GLY A 181 2.94 -9.47 -18.72
CA GLY A 181 1.50 -9.60 -18.61
C GLY A 181 0.95 -10.76 -19.42
N LEU A 182 1.68 -11.89 -19.47
CA LEU A 182 1.23 -13.12 -20.13
C LEU A 182 -0.23 -13.44 -19.77
N PRO A 183 -1.09 -13.72 -20.76
CA PRO A 183 -2.48 -14.08 -20.50
C PRO A 183 -2.57 -15.31 -19.60
N SER A 184 -3.30 -15.18 -18.49
CA SER A 184 -3.63 -16.26 -17.58
C SER A 184 -5.09 -16.09 -17.12
N GLU A 185 -5.73 -17.18 -16.71
CA GLU A 185 -7.13 -17.15 -16.24
C GLU A 185 -7.30 -16.16 -15.08
N PHE A 186 -6.39 -16.19 -14.10
CA PHE A 186 -6.42 -15.30 -12.94
C PHE A 186 -6.09 -13.85 -13.29
N PHE A 187 -5.17 -13.60 -14.23
CA PHE A 187 -4.83 -12.24 -14.65
C PHE A 187 -5.93 -11.61 -15.51
N ASP A 188 -6.59 -12.39 -16.37
CA ASP A 188 -7.75 -11.92 -17.11
C ASP A 188 -8.95 -11.69 -16.19
N TYR A 189 -9.14 -12.55 -15.17
CA TYR A 189 -10.11 -12.31 -14.10
C TYR A 189 -9.83 -11.00 -13.36
N PHE A 190 -8.57 -10.72 -13.00
CA PHE A 190 -8.15 -9.45 -12.40
C PHE A 190 -8.50 -8.24 -13.29
N LYS A 191 -8.24 -8.31 -14.60
CA LYS A 191 -8.59 -7.22 -15.55
C LYS A 191 -10.10 -6.99 -15.56
N VAL A 192 -10.90 -8.06 -15.64
CA VAL A 192 -12.37 -7.97 -15.65
C VAL A 192 -12.89 -7.31 -14.38
N LEU A 193 -12.39 -7.73 -13.21
CA LEU A 193 -12.77 -7.15 -11.92
C LEU A 193 -12.37 -5.67 -11.82
N CYS A 194 -11.18 -5.30 -12.28
CA CYS A 194 -10.76 -3.90 -12.34
C CYS A 194 -11.70 -3.05 -13.21
N ILE A 195 -12.08 -3.56 -14.39
CA ILE A 195 -12.99 -2.86 -15.32
C ILE A 195 -14.38 -2.69 -14.67
N GLN A 196 -14.97 -3.80 -14.19
CA GLN A 196 -16.31 -3.78 -13.59
C GLN A 196 -16.36 -2.93 -12.32
N GLY A 197 -15.33 -3.04 -11.48
CA GLY A 197 -15.20 -2.22 -10.27
C GLY A 197 -15.06 -0.74 -10.61
N PHE A 198 -14.23 -0.38 -11.60
CA PHE A 198 -14.09 1.02 -12.02
C PHE A 198 -15.40 1.61 -12.56
N LEU A 199 -16.11 0.88 -13.42
CA LEU A 199 -17.42 1.29 -13.94
C LEU A 199 -18.45 1.45 -12.81
N THR A 200 -18.42 0.57 -11.81
CA THR A 200 -19.29 0.66 -10.63
C THR A 200 -18.95 1.90 -9.80
N CYS A 201 -17.69 2.14 -9.47
CA CYS A 201 -17.23 3.37 -8.81
C CYS A 201 -17.69 4.62 -9.57
N ARG A 202 -17.64 4.59 -10.91
CA ARG A 202 -18.05 5.70 -11.76
C ARG A 202 -19.54 6.03 -11.64
N LYS A 203 -20.42 5.02 -11.50
CA LYS A 203 -21.87 5.23 -11.26
C LYS A 203 -22.14 5.97 -9.94
N HIS A 204 -21.28 5.78 -8.93
CA HIS A 204 -21.40 6.42 -7.62
C HIS A 204 -20.45 7.62 -7.44
N ALA A 205 -19.81 8.10 -8.51
CA ALA A 205 -18.73 9.09 -8.44
C ALA A 205 -19.13 10.38 -7.70
N GLU A 206 -20.31 10.94 -7.96
CA GLU A 206 -20.77 12.18 -7.30
C GLU A 206 -20.88 12.00 -5.78
N ARG A 207 -21.36 10.84 -5.31
CA ARG A 207 -21.47 10.55 -3.88
C ARG A 207 -20.09 10.35 -3.25
N ILE A 208 -19.17 9.68 -3.96
CA ILE A 208 -17.78 9.52 -3.51
C ILE A 208 -17.08 10.88 -3.41
N ILE A 209 -17.25 11.74 -4.42
CA ILE A 209 -16.67 13.09 -4.45
C ILE A 209 -17.24 13.93 -3.31
N LEU A 210 -18.55 13.90 -3.09
CA LEU A 210 -19.21 14.64 -2.01
C LEU A 210 -18.71 14.23 -0.62
N LEU A 211 -18.51 12.93 -0.38
CA LEU A 211 -17.94 12.43 0.88
C LEU A 211 -16.54 13.01 1.14
N VAL A 212 -15.71 13.10 0.10
CA VAL A 212 -14.36 13.68 0.22
C VAL A 212 -14.41 15.20 0.35
N GLU A 213 -15.35 15.86 -0.31
CA GLU A 213 -15.57 17.31 -0.23
C GLU A 213 -16.01 17.74 1.17
N MET A 214 -16.91 16.99 1.82
CA MET A 214 -17.32 17.24 3.21
C MET A 214 -16.15 17.13 4.20
N LEU A 215 -15.10 16.39 3.86
CA LEU A 215 -13.90 16.23 4.68
C LEU A 215 -12.83 17.29 4.38
N GLN A 216 -13.02 18.16 3.39
CA GLN A 216 -11.99 19.12 2.96
C GLN A 216 -11.64 20.14 4.07
N ASP A 217 -12.63 20.56 4.86
CA ASP A 217 -12.49 21.59 5.89
C ASP A 217 -12.02 21.04 7.25
N SER A 218 -11.66 19.75 7.32
CA SER A 218 -11.18 19.11 8.56
C SER A 218 -9.77 19.53 8.97
N GLY A 219 -9.03 20.23 8.10
CA GLY A 219 -7.64 20.62 8.34
C GLY A 219 -6.61 19.50 8.12
N PHE A 220 -6.99 18.38 7.49
CA PHE A 220 -6.04 17.29 7.21
C PHE A 220 -5.01 17.68 6.12
N PRO A 221 -3.72 17.31 6.27
CA PRO A 221 -2.66 17.69 5.32
C PRO A 221 -2.89 17.20 3.87
N CYS A 222 -3.67 16.13 3.68
CA CYS A 222 -4.05 15.61 2.36
C CYS A 222 -5.00 16.54 1.58
N PHE A 223 -5.57 17.56 2.22
CA PHE A 223 -6.38 18.60 1.60
C PHE A 223 -5.65 19.93 1.43
N ASN A 224 -4.34 20.00 1.70
CA ASN A 224 -3.53 21.22 1.48
C ASN A 224 -3.56 21.71 0.02
N GLY A 225 -3.86 20.82 -0.95
CA GLY A 225 -4.11 21.21 -2.34
C GLY A 225 -5.40 22.00 -2.59
N GLY A 226 -6.25 22.15 -1.57
CA GLY A 226 -7.52 22.87 -1.60
C GLY A 226 -8.48 22.32 -2.67
N PRO A 227 -9.24 23.19 -3.36
CA PRO A 227 -10.20 22.78 -4.39
C PRO A 227 -9.58 21.97 -5.55
N ARG A 228 -8.27 22.10 -5.78
CA ARG A 228 -7.57 21.32 -6.82
C ARG A 228 -7.55 19.82 -6.49
N THR A 229 -7.52 19.45 -5.21
CA THR A 229 -7.55 18.05 -4.79
C THR A 229 -8.86 17.37 -5.20
N ILE A 230 -10.00 18.04 -4.98
CA ILE A 230 -11.32 17.55 -5.37
C ILE A 230 -11.48 17.53 -6.89
N GLN A 231 -11.01 18.57 -7.59
CA GLN A 231 -11.01 18.59 -9.05
C GLN A 231 -10.19 17.44 -9.66
N ASN A 232 -9.03 17.14 -9.06
CA ASN A 232 -8.19 16.02 -9.50
C ASN A 232 -8.87 14.68 -9.20
N LEU A 233 -9.55 14.53 -8.07
CA LEU A 233 -10.38 13.35 -7.78
C LEU A 233 -11.48 13.17 -8.83
N ARG A 234 -12.22 14.23 -9.14
CA ARG A 234 -13.26 14.20 -10.18
C ARG A 234 -12.72 13.80 -11.55
N LYS A 235 -11.55 14.32 -11.93
CA LYS A 235 -10.89 13.96 -13.20
C LYS A 235 -10.57 12.47 -13.30
N ARG A 236 -10.21 11.80 -12.19
CA ARG A 236 -9.88 10.37 -12.16
C ARG A 236 -11.08 9.45 -12.41
N PHE A 237 -12.30 9.93 -12.25
CA PHE A 237 -13.49 9.16 -12.62
C PHE A 237 -13.78 9.19 -14.12
N HIS A 238 -13.13 10.08 -14.88
CA HIS A 238 -13.28 10.19 -16.34
C HIS A 238 -14.75 10.22 -16.80
N LEU A 239 -15.58 11.03 -16.12
CA LEU A 239 -17.04 11.07 -16.31
C LEU A 239 -17.49 11.41 -17.74
N SER A 240 -16.64 12.03 -18.54
CA SER A 240 -16.92 12.39 -19.93
C SER A 240 -16.69 11.25 -20.95
N LEU A 241 -16.02 10.17 -20.57
CA LEU A 241 -15.70 9.07 -21.48
C LEU A 241 -16.88 8.11 -21.66
N THR A 242 -16.97 7.39 -22.78
CA THR A 242 -17.94 6.29 -22.91
C THR A 242 -17.51 5.07 -22.09
N GLU A 243 -18.40 4.09 -21.90
CA GLU A 243 -18.05 2.84 -21.21
C GLU A 243 -16.92 2.09 -21.95
N GLU A 244 -16.97 2.02 -23.29
CA GLU A 244 -15.92 1.42 -24.12
C GLU A 244 -14.57 2.10 -23.93
N GLN A 245 -14.55 3.43 -23.92
CA GLN A 245 -13.34 4.20 -23.66
C GLN A 245 -12.80 3.97 -22.24
N CYS A 246 -13.68 3.77 -21.26
CA CYS A 246 -13.27 3.41 -19.90
C CYS A 246 -12.63 2.03 -19.84
N VAL A 247 -13.09 1.05 -20.61
CA VAL A 247 -12.44 -0.26 -20.70
C VAL A 247 -11.00 -0.10 -21.18
N SER A 248 -10.79 0.63 -22.29
CA SER A 248 -9.44 0.90 -22.80
C SER A 248 -8.57 1.67 -21.80
N LEU A 249 -9.16 2.63 -21.09
CA LEU A 249 -8.47 3.36 -20.02
C LEU A 249 -7.98 2.41 -18.93
N VAL A 250 -8.85 1.58 -18.36
CA VAL A 250 -8.47 0.68 -17.25
C VAL A 250 -7.40 -0.31 -17.67
N LEU A 251 -7.49 -0.87 -18.89
CA LEU A 251 -6.44 -1.72 -19.44
C LEU A 251 -5.12 -0.97 -19.61
N SER A 252 -5.15 0.29 -20.04
CA SER A 252 -3.94 1.12 -20.13
C SER A 252 -3.34 1.43 -18.75
N LEU A 253 -4.17 1.59 -17.70
CA LEU A 253 -3.70 1.77 -16.33
C LEU A 253 -3.00 0.51 -15.82
N ILE A 254 -3.59 -0.66 -16.05
CA ILE A 254 -2.98 -1.96 -15.72
C ILE A 254 -1.63 -2.10 -16.44
N SER A 255 -1.61 -1.87 -17.75
CA SER A 255 -0.38 -1.96 -18.55
C SER A 255 0.70 -0.97 -18.08
N SER A 256 0.31 0.25 -17.69
CA SER A 256 1.25 1.25 -17.14
C SER A 256 1.76 0.90 -15.73
N SER A 257 1.00 0.10 -15.00
CA SER A 257 1.35 -0.41 -13.68
C SER A 257 2.20 -1.68 -13.74
N LEU A 258 2.17 -2.43 -14.84
CA LEU A 258 2.95 -3.66 -15.03
C LEU A 258 4.44 -3.36 -14.89
N ASP A 259 5.02 -3.91 -13.83
CA ASP A 259 6.45 -3.93 -13.58
C ASP A 259 7.14 -2.56 -13.69
N ALA A 260 6.43 -1.50 -13.31
CA ALA A 260 6.91 -0.13 -13.44
C ALA A 260 8.28 0.01 -12.75
N TRP A 261 9.31 0.29 -13.55
CA TRP A 261 10.71 0.41 -13.11
C TRP A 261 10.89 1.28 -11.86
N ARG A 262 10.12 2.37 -11.76
CA ARG A 262 10.14 3.29 -10.62
C ARG A 262 9.64 2.66 -9.32
N THR A 263 8.66 1.77 -9.38
CA THR A 263 8.15 1.03 -8.22
C THR A 263 9.22 0.09 -7.66
N ARG A 264 9.97 -0.61 -8.54
CA ARG A 264 11.12 -1.44 -8.12
C ARG A 264 12.21 -0.62 -7.44
N GLN A 265 12.54 0.54 -8.00
CA GLN A 265 13.57 1.42 -7.45
C GLN A 265 13.15 1.99 -6.08
N TYR A 266 11.87 2.28 -5.89
CA TYR A 266 11.33 2.74 -4.62
C TYR A 266 11.34 1.65 -3.55
N ASP A 267 10.92 0.42 -3.89
CA ASP A 267 11.03 -0.73 -2.99
C ASP A 267 12.49 -0.99 -2.58
N TYR A 268 13.44 -0.85 -3.51
CA TYR A 268 14.87 -0.96 -3.22
C TYR A 268 15.35 0.16 -2.29
N TYR A 269 14.96 1.41 -2.53
CA TYR A 269 15.27 2.53 -1.66
C TYR A 269 14.75 2.31 -0.23
N GLN A 270 13.50 1.88 -0.09
CA GLN A 270 12.90 1.52 1.19
C GLN A 270 13.64 0.35 1.86
N LYS A 271 14.06 -0.67 1.09
CA LYS A 271 14.86 -1.79 1.60
C LYS A 271 16.23 -1.34 2.13
N VAL A 272 16.86 -0.37 1.47
CA VAL A 272 18.15 0.22 1.90
C VAL A 272 17.99 1.08 3.15
N LEU A 273 16.97 1.95 3.21
CA LEU A 273 16.72 2.80 4.37
C LEU A 273 16.29 2.01 5.61
N ASN A 274 15.49 0.96 5.43
CA ASN A 274 15.07 0.06 6.51
C ASN A 274 16.16 -0.98 6.89
N GLY A 275 17.37 -0.88 6.32
CA GLY A 275 18.58 -1.47 6.90
C GLY A 275 18.92 -2.92 6.52
N ILE A 276 18.50 -3.45 5.37
CA ILE A 276 18.95 -4.78 4.92
C ILE A 276 19.92 -4.64 3.73
N LEU A 277 21.21 -4.53 4.06
CA LEU A 277 22.30 -4.52 3.09
C LEU A 277 22.79 -5.95 2.85
N TRP A 278 22.30 -6.58 1.78
CA TRP A 278 23.01 -7.70 1.15
C TRP A 278 23.26 -7.30 -0.30
N LEU A 279 24.45 -6.74 -0.55
CA LEU A 279 24.92 -6.47 -1.90
C LEU A 279 25.30 -7.81 -2.54
N ASP A 280 24.53 -8.24 -3.53
CA ASP A 280 24.99 -9.25 -4.48
C ASP A 280 25.64 -8.51 -5.68
N ALA A 281 26.84 -8.94 -6.04
CA ALA A 281 27.78 -8.21 -6.91
C ALA A 281 27.31 -8.05 -8.37
N SER A 282 26.23 -8.73 -8.74
CA SER A 282 25.59 -8.70 -10.06
C SER A 282 24.69 -7.48 -10.30
N SER A 283 24.33 -6.72 -9.25
CA SER A 283 23.45 -5.54 -9.37
C SER A 283 24.18 -4.23 -9.73
N PHE A 284 25.51 -4.24 -9.81
CA PHE A 284 26.32 -3.04 -10.00
C PHE A 284 26.25 -2.43 -11.42
N LEU A 285 25.93 -3.23 -12.44
CA LEU A 285 26.04 -2.77 -13.83
C LEU A 285 24.88 -1.84 -14.27
N VAL A 286 23.75 -1.85 -13.57
CA VAL A 286 22.57 -1.04 -13.90
C VAL A 286 22.68 0.39 -13.32
N MET A 287 23.68 0.66 -12.48
CA MET A 287 23.88 1.97 -11.84
C MET A 287 24.82 2.87 -12.63
N SER A 288 24.42 3.26 -13.84
CA SER A 288 25.13 4.30 -14.60
C SER A 288 24.59 5.68 -14.28
N ILE A 289 25.37 6.43 -13.49
CA ILE A 289 25.51 7.90 -13.40
C ILE A 289 24.31 8.71 -12.85
N GLY A 290 23.06 8.37 -13.16
CA GLY A 290 21.89 9.14 -12.73
C GLY A 290 21.59 9.07 -11.22
N VAL A 291 21.80 7.89 -10.62
CA VAL A 291 21.40 7.61 -9.23
C VAL A 291 22.36 8.23 -8.20
N ILE A 292 23.65 8.32 -8.54
CA ILE A 292 24.65 8.97 -7.66
C ILE A 292 24.37 10.47 -7.53
N PHE A 293 23.93 11.13 -8.60
CA PHE A 293 23.58 12.55 -8.58
C PHE A 293 22.33 12.82 -7.72
N VAL A 294 21.34 11.92 -7.76
CA VAL A 294 20.11 12.03 -6.96
C VAL A 294 20.39 11.75 -5.49
N LEU A 295 21.20 10.74 -5.17
CA LEU A 295 21.59 10.41 -3.79
C LEU A 295 22.46 11.51 -3.16
N MET A 296 23.39 12.10 -3.91
CA MET A 296 24.16 13.25 -3.42
C MET A 296 23.27 14.47 -3.15
N LYS A 297 22.27 14.72 -3.99
CA LYS A 297 21.39 15.89 -3.85
C LYS A 297 20.41 15.74 -2.68
N LEU A 298 19.92 14.52 -2.41
CA LEU A 298 19.09 14.20 -1.24
C LEU A 298 19.89 14.32 0.07
N CYS A 299 21.10 13.77 0.11
CA CYS A 299 21.97 13.85 1.29
C CYS A 299 22.46 15.28 1.58
N TYR A 300 22.57 16.12 0.54
CA TYR A 300 22.93 17.53 0.69
C TYR A 300 21.74 18.40 1.17
N LEU A 301 20.51 18.07 0.76
CA LEU A 301 19.30 18.80 1.18
C LEU A 301 18.87 18.44 2.62
N GLU A 302 19.05 17.20 3.06
CA GLU A 302 18.77 16.80 4.45
C GLU A 302 19.69 17.45 5.48
N LYS A 303 20.94 17.79 5.11
CA LYS A 303 21.88 18.46 6.03
C LYS A 303 21.60 19.95 6.24
N LEU A 304 20.75 20.58 5.43
CA LEU A 304 20.51 22.02 5.48
C LEU A 304 19.32 22.44 6.35
N HIS A 305 18.52 21.51 6.89
CA HIS A 305 17.27 21.81 7.61
C HIS A 305 17.16 21.20 9.01
N TRP A 306 18.28 21.04 9.73
CA TRP A 306 18.21 20.83 11.18
C TRP A 306 18.29 22.19 11.90
N PRO A 307 17.29 22.60 12.71
CA PRO A 307 17.46 23.75 13.60
C PRO A 307 18.55 23.44 14.63
N PRO A 308 19.42 24.39 15.00
CA PRO A 308 20.55 24.13 15.90
C PRO A 308 20.05 23.57 17.23
N LYS A 309 20.72 22.49 17.68
CA LYS A 309 20.49 21.77 18.92
C LYS A 309 20.24 22.73 20.09
N CYS A 310 19.07 22.64 20.73
CA CYS A 310 18.88 23.20 22.05
C CYS A 310 19.87 22.51 23.00
N HIS A 311 20.82 23.29 23.51
CA HIS A 311 21.73 22.87 24.56
C HIS A 311 20.92 22.61 25.84
N PHE A 312 20.88 21.36 26.28
CA PHE A 312 20.54 21.03 27.67
C PHE A 312 21.76 21.43 28.53
N GLU A 313 21.75 22.65 29.07
CA GLU A 313 22.65 23.02 30.17
C GLU A 313 22.14 22.37 31.46
N ALA A 314 22.92 21.43 31.99
CA ALA A 314 22.73 20.93 33.34
C ALA A 314 23.07 22.05 34.33
N SER A 315 22.06 22.64 34.96
CA SER A 315 22.24 23.56 36.09
C SER A 315 22.52 22.76 37.37
N PRO A 316 23.56 23.11 38.16
CA PRO A 316 23.88 22.41 39.40
C PRO A 316 22.91 22.79 40.54
N LEU A 317 22.69 21.81 41.43
CA LEU A 317 21.94 21.90 42.69
C LEU A 317 22.16 23.23 43.43
N ALA A 318 21.09 24.00 43.59
CA ALA A 318 21.01 25.11 44.55
C ALA A 318 20.07 24.69 45.70
N ILE A 319 20.68 24.51 46.87
CA ILE A 319 20.04 24.36 48.17
C ILE A 319 19.34 25.68 48.50
N LEU A 320 18.02 25.65 48.72
CA LEU A 320 17.28 26.77 49.32
C LEU A 320 17.19 26.57 50.84
N PRO A 321 17.54 27.58 51.66
CA PRO A 321 17.23 27.58 53.09
C PRO A 321 15.81 28.13 53.31
N ASN A 322 14.99 27.42 54.08
CA ASN A 322 13.80 27.99 54.70
C ASN A 322 14.21 28.75 55.96
N LEU A 323 13.86 30.03 55.98
CA LEU A 323 13.73 30.89 57.15
C LEU A 323 12.32 30.72 57.72
N SER A 324 12.23 30.24 58.95
CA SER A 324 11.30 30.71 60.00
C SER A 324 11.68 30.09 61.33
#